data_AF-A0A1R2C3L8-F1
#
_entry.id   AF-A0A1R2C3L8-F1
#
_cell.length_a   1.000
_cell.length_b   1.000
_cell.length_c   1.000
_cell.angle_alpha   90.00
_cell.angle_beta   90.00
_cell.angle_gamma   90.00
#
_symmetry.space_group_name_H-M   'P 1'
#
loop_
_entity.id
_entity.type
_entity.pdbx_description
1 polymer ?
#
loop_
_entity_poly.entity_id
_entity_poly.type
_entity_poly.pdbx_seq_one_letter_code
_entity_poly.pdbx_strand_id
1 'polypeptide(L)'
;MTKSYRKRSRTSKTPRRPFEKERLDQEMMLMGQYGLKNKREVWRVQLTLAKIRKAARELLTLEETHPRRIFEGNALIRRMVRLGLLDENEKKLDFVLGLTLQKFMERRLQTKVFKKNMAKSIHHARVLIRQRHIRVGKQIVNVPSFLVRVDSEKYIEYDPNSSLSGGRPGRVKRRNLAKATKKDKGDEEDD
;
A
#
# COMPACT_ATOMS: atom_id res chain seq x y z
N MET A 1 -15.20 -32.97 -13.01
CA MET A 1 -15.21 -31.72 -12.21
C MET A 1 -16.05 -30.68 -12.91
N THR A 2 -17.09 -30.15 -12.25
CA THR A 2 -17.95 -29.09 -12.80
C THR A 2 -17.21 -27.75 -12.85
N LYS A 3 -17.53 -26.91 -13.83
CA LYS A 3 -16.87 -25.61 -14.04
C LYS A 3 -17.30 -24.63 -12.95
N SER A 4 -16.33 -24.05 -12.23
CA SER A 4 -16.61 -22.96 -11.28
C SER A 4 -16.89 -21.65 -12.01
N TYR A 5 -18.02 -20.99 -11.72
CA TYR A 5 -18.38 -19.67 -12.26
C TYR A 5 -17.69 -18.49 -11.54
N ARG A 6 -16.70 -18.77 -10.69
CA ARG A 6 -15.94 -17.72 -9.99
C ARG A 6 -15.01 -16.99 -10.97
N LYS A 7 -15.39 -15.76 -11.34
CA LYS A 7 -14.60 -14.88 -12.23
C LYS A 7 -13.26 -14.50 -11.57
N ARG A 8 -12.18 -14.59 -12.33
CA ARG A 8 -10.82 -14.14 -11.96
C ARG A 8 -10.29 -13.23 -13.05
N SER A 9 -9.58 -12.17 -12.69
CA SER A 9 -9.03 -11.20 -13.64
C SER A 9 -7.55 -10.94 -13.38
N ARG A 10 -6.84 -10.50 -14.42
CA ARG A 10 -5.43 -10.12 -14.33
C ARG A 10 -5.31 -8.71 -13.75
N THR A 11 -4.40 -8.56 -12.80
CA THR A 11 -4.13 -7.29 -12.10
C THR A 11 -2.90 -6.55 -12.59
N SER A 12 -2.11 -7.14 -13.49
CA SER A 12 -0.91 -6.54 -14.08
C SER A 12 -0.85 -6.90 -15.56
N LYS A 13 -0.21 -6.04 -16.36
CA LYS A 13 0.10 -6.31 -17.76
C LYS A 13 1.61 -6.17 -17.98
N THR A 14 2.22 -7.14 -18.65
CA THR A 14 3.65 -7.12 -18.98
C THR A 14 3.93 -6.02 -20.01
N PRO A 15 5.05 -5.29 -19.90
CA PRO A 15 5.46 -4.30 -20.90
C PRO A 15 5.62 -4.94 -22.28
N ARG A 16 5.36 -4.16 -23.34
CA ARG A 16 5.49 -4.61 -24.73
C ARG A 16 6.94 -4.88 -25.12
N ARG A 17 7.86 -4.00 -24.70
CA ARG A 17 9.31 -4.08 -24.97
C ARG A 17 10.06 -4.44 -23.68
N PRO A 18 10.52 -5.70 -23.52
CA PRO A 18 11.09 -6.18 -22.26
C PRO A 18 12.45 -5.56 -21.90
N PHE A 19 13.27 -5.17 -22.88
CA PHE A 19 14.67 -4.75 -22.67
C PHE A 19 14.94 -3.29 -23.03
N GLU A 20 13.96 -2.43 -22.83
CA GLU A 20 14.10 -0.98 -23.01
C GLU A 20 14.79 -0.36 -21.80
N LYS A 21 16.02 0.15 -21.99
CA LYS A 21 16.90 0.65 -20.92
C LYS A 21 16.19 1.69 -20.04
N GLU A 22 15.63 2.74 -20.63
CA GLU A 22 14.96 3.83 -19.91
C GLU A 22 13.84 3.32 -18.98
N ARG A 23 13.01 2.39 -19.48
CA ARG A 23 11.93 1.79 -18.68
C ARG A 23 12.49 0.96 -17.52
N LEU A 24 13.54 0.19 -17.77
CA LEU A 24 14.17 -0.64 -16.74
C LEU A 24 14.76 0.21 -15.62
N ASP A 25 15.42 1.32 -15.97
CA ASP A 25 16.04 2.24 -15.03
C ASP A 25 14.98 2.98 -14.20
N GLN A 26 13.91 3.49 -14.84
CA GLN A 26 12.78 4.12 -14.14
C GLN A 26 12.08 3.15 -13.17
N GLU A 27 11.82 1.91 -13.61
CA GLU A 27 11.22 0.88 -12.75
C GLU A 27 12.14 0.54 -11.57
N MET A 28 13.45 0.48 -11.78
CA MET A 28 14.43 0.20 -10.74
C MET A 28 14.48 1.33 -9.70
N MET A 29 14.50 2.58 -10.15
CA MET A 29 14.44 3.75 -9.28
C MET A 29 13.18 3.74 -8.40
N LEU A 30 12.01 3.50 -9.00
CA LEU A 30 10.74 3.38 -8.27
C LEU A 30 10.74 2.22 -7.27
N MET A 31 11.33 1.08 -7.63
CA MET A 31 11.45 -0.06 -6.74
C MET A 31 12.30 0.25 -5.51
N GLY A 32 13.43 0.94 -5.71
CA GLY A 32 14.32 1.39 -4.64
C GLY A 32 13.62 2.40 -3.72
N GLN A 33 13.07 3.47 -4.28
CA GLN A 33 12.44 4.55 -3.51
C GLN A 33 11.27 4.07 -2.64
N TYR A 34 10.44 3.15 -3.16
CA TYR A 34 9.24 2.67 -2.47
C TYR A 34 9.38 1.28 -1.85
N GLY A 35 10.57 0.68 -1.86
CA GLY A 35 10.85 -0.63 -1.26
C GLY A 35 9.96 -1.76 -1.80
N LEU A 36 9.79 -1.83 -3.12
CA LEU A 36 8.92 -2.81 -3.79
C LEU A 36 9.64 -4.15 -3.97
N LYS A 37 8.92 -5.29 -3.88
CA LYS A 37 9.54 -6.62 -4.04
C LYS A 37 9.92 -6.93 -5.48
N ASN A 38 9.11 -6.48 -6.44
CA ASN A 38 9.29 -6.80 -7.85
C ASN A 38 8.64 -5.75 -8.77
N LYS A 39 9.04 -5.77 -10.05
CA LYS A 39 8.47 -4.94 -11.12
C LYS A 39 6.97 -5.17 -11.30
N ARG A 40 6.47 -6.36 -10.96
CA ARG A 40 5.03 -6.65 -11.00
C ARG A 40 4.21 -5.75 -10.08
N GLU A 41 4.74 -5.33 -8.93
CA GLU A 41 4.05 -4.34 -8.08
C GLU A 41 3.89 -2.99 -8.78
N VAL A 42 4.91 -2.56 -9.55
CA VAL A 42 4.84 -1.37 -10.41
C VAL A 42 3.79 -1.57 -11.50
N TRP A 43 3.83 -2.70 -12.21
CA TRP A 43 2.90 -2.99 -13.32
C TRP A 43 1.43 -3.10 -12.87
N ARG A 44 1.18 -3.50 -11.62
CA ARG A 44 -0.18 -3.48 -11.06
C ARG A 44 -0.71 -2.05 -10.95
N VAL A 45 0.11 -1.14 -10.42
CA VAL A 45 -0.25 0.27 -10.28
C VAL A 45 -0.38 0.95 -11.65
N GLN A 46 0.52 0.63 -12.59
CA GLN A 46 0.42 1.10 -13.98
C GLN A 46 -0.89 0.66 -14.63
N LEU A 47 -1.29 -0.62 -14.47
CA LEU A 47 -2.54 -1.10 -15.04
C LEU A 47 -3.76 -0.40 -14.43
N THR A 48 -3.77 -0.18 -13.11
CA THR A 48 -4.86 0.56 -12.46
C THR A 48 -4.92 2.02 -12.94
N LEU A 49 -3.77 2.68 -13.05
CA LEU A 49 -3.68 4.05 -13.55
C LEU A 49 -4.15 4.14 -15.01
N ALA A 50 -3.74 3.20 -15.85
CA ALA A 50 -4.17 3.13 -17.25
C ALA A 50 -5.69 2.96 -17.38
N LYS A 51 -6.32 2.15 -16.52
CA LYS A 51 -7.78 1.99 -16.49
C LYS A 51 -8.49 3.27 -16.07
N ILE A 52 -7.98 3.95 -15.04
CA ILE A 52 -8.53 5.23 -14.56
C ILE A 52 -8.42 6.30 -15.64
N ARG A 53 -7.26 6.44 -16.26
CA ARG A 53 -7.04 7.38 -17.38
C ARG A 53 -7.86 7.05 -18.60
N LYS A 54 -8.08 5.76 -18.91
CA LYS A 54 -8.98 5.36 -20.00
C LYS A 54 -10.41 5.83 -19.73
N ALA A 55 -10.94 5.58 -18.53
CA ALA A 55 -12.26 6.04 -18.15
C ALA A 55 -12.37 7.58 -18.21
N ALA A 56 -11.38 8.30 -17.68
CA ALA A 56 -11.37 9.77 -17.77
C ALA A 56 -11.39 10.28 -19.22
N ARG A 57 -10.60 9.69 -20.13
CA ARG A 57 -10.60 10.06 -21.56
C ARG A 57 -11.96 9.82 -22.22
N GLU A 58 -12.61 8.68 -21.96
CA GLU A 58 -13.95 8.39 -22.52
C GLU A 58 -15.03 9.33 -21.98
N LEU A 59 -14.89 9.82 -20.74
CA LEU A 59 -15.83 10.79 -20.18
C LEU A 59 -15.59 12.19 -20.71
N LEU A 60 -14.33 12.55 -20.98
CA LEU A 60 -13.96 13.87 -21.50
C LEU A 60 -14.42 14.10 -22.94
N THR A 61 -14.67 13.04 -23.72
CA THR A 61 -15.25 13.16 -25.08
C THR A 61 -16.74 13.47 -25.08
N LEU A 62 -17.44 13.27 -23.96
CA LEU A 62 -18.87 13.57 -23.83
C LEU A 62 -19.08 15.03 -23.42
N GLU A 63 -20.22 15.61 -23.77
CA GLU A 63 -20.60 16.95 -23.30
C GLU A 63 -20.79 16.98 -21.78
N GLU A 64 -20.53 18.13 -21.14
CA GLU A 64 -20.61 18.32 -19.68
C GLU A 64 -21.99 18.01 -19.09
N THR A 65 -23.04 18.27 -19.86
CA THR A 65 -24.44 18.02 -19.50
C THR A 65 -24.86 16.55 -19.64
N HIS A 66 -24.04 15.72 -20.30
CA HIS A 66 -24.39 14.32 -20.59
C HIS A 66 -24.52 13.52 -19.28
N PRO A 67 -25.65 12.82 -19.02
CA PRO A 67 -25.90 12.13 -17.75
C PRO A 67 -24.79 11.16 -17.31
N ARG A 68 -24.23 10.40 -18.27
CA ARG A 68 -23.10 9.50 -18.02
C ARG A 68 -21.84 10.24 -17.53
N ARG A 69 -21.51 11.40 -18.12
CA ARG A 69 -20.34 12.20 -17.70
C ARG A 69 -20.51 12.74 -16.29
N ILE A 70 -21.70 13.25 -15.98
CA ILE A 70 -22.04 13.76 -14.64
C ILE A 70 -21.92 12.64 -13.61
N PHE A 71 -22.58 11.50 -13.83
CA PHE A 71 -22.61 10.42 -12.85
C PHE A 71 -21.26 9.69 -12.71
N GLU A 72 -20.71 9.16 -13.81
CA GLU A 72 -19.46 8.39 -13.77
C GLU A 72 -18.26 9.31 -13.46
N GLY A 73 -18.26 10.54 -13.96
CA GLY A 73 -17.21 11.52 -13.69
C GLY A 73 -17.15 11.91 -12.22
N ASN A 74 -18.28 12.25 -11.61
CA ASN A 74 -18.34 12.56 -10.17
C ASN A 74 -17.94 11.34 -9.32
N ALA A 75 -18.34 10.13 -9.71
CA ALA A 75 -17.94 8.90 -9.02
C ALA A 75 -16.42 8.65 -9.12
N LEU A 76 -15.82 8.93 -10.28
CA LEU A 76 -14.38 8.80 -10.50
C LEU A 76 -13.59 9.80 -9.65
N ILE A 77 -13.96 11.08 -9.70
CA ILE A 77 -13.32 12.15 -8.92
C ILE A 77 -13.46 11.86 -7.42
N ARG A 78 -14.65 11.50 -6.94
CA ARG A 78 -14.88 11.15 -5.52
C ARG A 78 -13.98 10.00 -5.07
N ARG A 79 -13.74 9.01 -5.93
CA ARG A 79 -12.82 7.90 -5.62
C ARG A 79 -11.37 8.38 -5.54
N MET A 80 -10.93 9.26 -6.44
CA MET A 80 -9.55 9.78 -6.45
C MET A 80 -9.27 10.63 -5.21
N VAL A 81 -10.20 11.52 -4.83
CA VAL A 81 -10.11 12.33 -3.61
C VAL A 81 -10.10 11.45 -2.36
N ARG A 82 -11.00 10.46 -2.27
CA ARG A 82 -11.06 9.53 -1.13
C ARG A 82 -9.74 8.74 -0.94
N LEU A 83 -9.06 8.41 -2.02
CA LEU A 83 -7.75 7.75 -1.99
C LEU A 83 -6.60 8.71 -1.71
N GLY A 84 -6.82 10.03 -1.77
CA GLY A 84 -5.80 11.06 -1.60
C GLY A 84 -4.88 11.20 -2.82
N LEU A 85 -5.41 10.94 -4.02
CA LEU A 85 -4.68 11.07 -5.29
C LEU A 85 -4.89 12.44 -5.95
N LEU A 86 -6.02 13.09 -5.64
CA LEU A 86 -6.35 14.44 -6.04
C LEU A 86 -6.66 15.24 -4.78
N ASP A 87 -6.22 16.50 -4.77
CA ASP A 87 -6.56 17.45 -3.72
C ASP A 87 -7.95 18.04 -3.95
N GLU A 88 -8.48 18.76 -2.96
CA GLU A 88 -9.84 19.31 -3.06
C GLU A 88 -9.99 20.35 -4.16
N ASN A 89 -8.89 21.03 -4.50
CA ASN A 89 -8.83 22.02 -5.57
C ASN A 89 -8.66 21.37 -6.96
N GLU A 90 -8.28 20.08 -7.02
CA GLU A 90 -8.05 19.33 -8.25
C GLU A 90 -9.28 18.48 -8.67
N LYS A 91 -10.49 18.85 -8.24
CA LYS A 91 -11.75 18.10 -8.51
C LYS A 91 -12.27 18.30 -9.95
N LYS A 92 -11.42 18.12 -10.96
CA LYS A 92 -11.80 18.09 -12.39
C LYS A 92 -11.29 16.82 -13.06
N LEU A 93 -11.96 16.40 -14.13
CA LEU A 93 -11.57 15.21 -14.90
C LEU A 93 -10.18 15.35 -15.55
N ASP A 94 -9.75 16.56 -15.90
CA ASP A 94 -8.46 16.80 -16.53
C ASP A 94 -7.29 16.44 -15.60
N PHE A 95 -7.40 16.73 -14.29
CA PHE A 95 -6.38 16.38 -13.31
C PHE A 95 -6.22 14.85 -13.15
N VAL A 96 -7.27 14.08 -13.43
CA VAL A 96 -7.19 12.61 -13.44
C VAL A 96 -6.22 12.11 -14.52
N LEU A 97 -6.10 12.81 -15.65
CA LEU A 97 -5.12 12.47 -16.70
C LEU A 97 -3.68 12.71 -16.23
N GLY A 98 -3.45 13.77 -15.44
CA GLY A 98 -2.16 14.13 -14.86
C GLY A 98 -1.64 13.19 -13.76
N LEU A 99 -2.43 12.22 -13.30
CA LEU A 99 -2.05 11.33 -12.20
C LEU A 99 -0.78 10.52 -12.50
N THR A 100 0.25 10.67 -11.68
CA THR A 100 1.50 9.93 -11.81
C THR A 100 1.48 8.62 -11.03
N LEU A 101 2.41 7.72 -11.35
CA LEU A 101 2.56 6.46 -10.61
C LEU A 101 3.01 6.71 -9.17
N GLN A 102 3.80 7.75 -8.95
CA GLN A 102 4.30 8.20 -7.66
C GLN A 102 3.13 8.51 -6.72
N LYS A 103 2.12 9.30 -7.15
CA LYS A 103 0.93 9.59 -6.33
C LYS A 103 0.28 8.30 -5.78
N PHE A 104 0.20 7.23 -6.57
CA PHE A 104 -0.30 5.94 -6.09
C PHE A 104 0.65 5.23 -5.13
N MET A 105 1.95 5.25 -5.41
CA MET A 105 2.94 4.61 -4.54
C MET A 105 2.98 5.28 -3.17
N GLU A 106 2.81 6.60 -3.10
CA GLU A 106 2.76 7.34 -1.84
C GLU A 106 1.57 6.99 -0.95
N ARG A 107 0.44 6.57 -1.53
CA ARG A 107 -0.76 6.17 -0.79
C ARG A 107 -0.72 4.74 -0.24
N ARG A 108 0.36 3.99 -0.47
CA ARG A 108 0.50 2.63 0.06
C ARG A 108 0.73 2.67 1.57
N LEU A 109 0.25 1.66 2.29
CA LEU A 109 0.45 1.56 3.73
C LEU A 109 1.94 1.55 4.08
N GLN A 110 2.76 0.87 3.28
CA GLN A 110 4.21 0.84 3.43
C GLN A 110 4.84 2.24 3.47
N THR A 111 4.50 3.10 2.51
CA THR A 111 5.04 4.46 2.41
C THR A 111 4.46 5.36 3.50
N LYS A 112 3.17 5.20 3.83
CA LYS A 112 2.54 5.97 4.90
C LYS A 112 3.12 5.65 6.28
N VAL A 113 3.40 4.38 6.58
CA VAL A 113 4.06 3.97 7.83
C VAL A 113 5.47 4.54 7.91
N PHE A 114 6.22 4.56 6.80
CA PHE A 114 7.54 5.18 6.75
C PHE A 114 7.49 6.71 6.92
N LYS A 115 6.62 7.40 6.17
CA LYS A 115 6.44 8.87 6.28
C LYS A 115 5.93 9.31 7.66
N LYS A 116 5.26 8.44 8.42
CA LYS A 116 4.84 8.66 9.80
C LYS A 116 5.94 8.38 10.85
N ASN A 117 7.19 8.13 10.43
CA ASN A 117 8.32 7.81 11.31
C ASN A 117 8.13 6.59 12.23
N MET A 118 7.18 5.70 11.92
CA MET A 118 6.98 4.44 12.65
C MET A 118 8.02 3.37 12.26
N ALA A 119 8.83 3.63 11.22
CA ALA A 119 9.85 2.71 10.77
C ALA A 119 11.08 3.50 10.33
N LYS A 120 12.26 2.97 10.66
CA LYS A 120 13.56 3.55 10.26
C LYS A 120 13.78 3.59 8.74
N SER A 121 13.19 2.68 7.99
CA SER A 121 13.34 2.59 6.53
C SER A 121 12.07 2.05 5.87
N ILE A 122 11.96 2.25 4.55
CA ILE A 122 10.82 1.73 3.78
C ILE A 122 10.76 0.19 3.78
N HIS A 123 11.91 -0.47 3.89
CA HIS A 123 12.02 -1.93 4.02
C HIS A 123 11.61 -2.38 5.43
N HIS A 124 12.00 -1.64 6.47
CA HIS A 124 11.56 -1.90 7.84
C HIS A 124 10.03 -1.75 7.96
N ALA A 125 9.42 -0.73 7.36
CA ALA A 125 7.97 -0.56 7.32
C ALA A 125 7.26 -1.79 6.73
N ARG A 126 7.82 -2.35 5.63
CA ARG A 126 7.27 -3.56 5.00
C ARG A 126 7.29 -4.76 5.94
N VAL A 127 8.39 -4.95 6.68
CA VAL A 127 8.54 -6.04 7.64
C VAL A 127 7.53 -5.89 8.78
N LEU A 128 7.40 -4.69 9.37
CA LEU A 128 6.44 -4.41 10.45
C LEU A 128 5.00 -4.73 10.04
N ILE A 129 4.60 -4.32 8.84
CA ILE A 129 3.27 -4.62 8.29
C ILE A 129 3.09 -6.13 8.14
N ARG A 130 4.06 -6.83 7.52
CA ARG A 130 3.96 -8.29 7.30
C ARG A 130 3.91 -9.09 8.61
N GLN A 131 4.61 -8.62 9.63
CA GLN A 131 4.65 -9.21 10.97
C GLN A 131 3.44 -8.85 11.84
N ARG A 132 2.43 -8.14 11.29
CA ARG A 132 1.17 -7.79 11.95
C ARG A 132 1.32 -6.81 13.11
N HIS A 133 2.31 -5.91 13.05
CA HIS A 133 2.50 -4.88 14.07
C HIS A 133 1.67 -3.62 13.82
N ILE A 134 1.14 -3.43 12.62
CA ILE A 134 0.44 -2.21 12.21
C ILE A 134 -1.06 -2.48 12.05
N ARG A 135 -1.87 -1.56 12.59
CA ARG A 135 -3.32 -1.49 12.36
C ARG A 135 -3.70 -0.21 11.63
N VAL A 136 -4.82 -0.26 10.92
CA VAL A 136 -5.48 0.91 10.33
C VAL A 136 -6.88 0.98 10.92
N GLY A 137 -7.13 1.97 11.77
CA GLY A 137 -8.31 1.98 12.63
C GLY A 137 -8.29 0.80 13.60
N LYS A 138 -9.36 0.00 13.61
CA LYS A 138 -9.48 -1.16 14.50
C LYS A 138 -8.89 -2.46 13.92
N GLN A 139 -8.54 -2.48 12.64
CA GLN A 139 -8.16 -3.70 11.93
C GLN A 139 -6.65 -3.78 11.71
N ILE A 140 -6.07 -4.93 12.05
CA ILE A 140 -4.68 -5.26 11.70
C ILE A 140 -4.58 -5.47 10.18
N VAL A 141 -3.64 -4.77 9.55
CA VAL A 141 -3.40 -4.87 8.09
C VAL A 141 -2.02 -5.45 7.85
N ASN A 142 -1.96 -6.62 7.20
CA ASN A 142 -0.71 -7.34 6.93
C ASN A 142 -0.26 -7.29 5.44
N VAL A 143 -0.83 -6.37 4.66
CA VAL A 143 -0.57 -6.20 3.23
C VAL A 143 0.06 -4.83 2.98
N PRO A 144 1.35 -4.75 2.63
CA PRO A 144 2.05 -3.48 2.38
C PRO A 144 1.48 -2.67 1.20
N SER A 145 0.83 -3.35 0.25
CA SER A 145 0.19 -2.73 -0.92
C SER A 145 -1.21 -2.18 -0.66
N PHE A 146 -1.66 -2.17 0.60
CA PHE A 146 -2.95 -1.58 0.97
C PHE A 146 -2.93 -0.07 0.64
N LEU A 147 -3.91 0.41 -0.13
CA LEU A 147 -4.06 1.84 -0.39
C LEU A 147 -4.83 2.48 0.76
N VAL A 148 -4.15 3.35 1.51
CA VAL A 148 -4.71 4.04 2.66
C VAL A 148 -5.59 5.20 2.17
N ARG A 149 -6.86 5.22 2.58
CA ARG A 149 -7.78 6.35 2.36
C ARG A 149 -7.39 7.54 3.23
N VAL A 150 -7.71 8.75 2.80
CA VAL A 150 -7.40 9.98 3.56
C VAL A 150 -7.99 9.91 4.98
N ASP A 151 -9.25 9.52 5.11
CA ASP A 151 -9.94 9.43 6.41
C ASP A 151 -9.26 8.44 7.37
N SER A 152 -8.79 7.31 6.83
CA SER A 152 -8.16 6.24 7.61
C SER A 152 -6.70 6.50 7.93
N GLU A 153 -6.08 7.49 7.30
CA GLU A 153 -4.66 7.78 7.43
C GLU A 153 -4.28 8.20 8.85
N LYS A 154 -5.16 8.98 9.51
CA LYS A 154 -4.95 9.43 10.90
C LYS A 154 -4.81 8.25 11.85
N TYR A 155 -5.62 7.21 11.66
CA TYR A 155 -5.70 6.03 12.51
C TYR A 155 -4.69 4.91 12.16
N ILE A 156 -3.55 5.25 11.56
CA ILE A 156 -2.44 4.29 11.41
C ILE A 156 -1.61 4.31 12.69
N GLU A 157 -1.60 3.19 13.39
CA GLU A 157 -0.93 3.02 14.68
C GLU A 157 -0.34 1.60 14.80
N TYR A 158 0.49 1.38 15.81
CA TYR A 158 0.82 0.03 16.21
C TYR A 158 -0.39 -0.68 16.80
N ASP A 159 -0.49 -1.98 16.59
CA ASP A 159 -1.52 -2.78 17.23
C ASP A 159 -1.26 -2.86 18.74
N PRO A 160 -2.26 -2.68 19.62
CA PRO A 160 -2.07 -2.80 21.07
C PRO A 160 -1.54 -4.17 21.50
N ASN A 161 -1.87 -5.25 20.77
CA ASN A 161 -1.37 -6.59 21.06
C ASN A 161 0.03 -6.84 20.47
N SER A 162 0.56 -5.88 19.71
CA SER A 162 1.93 -5.93 19.21
C SER A 162 2.91 -5.87 20.38
N SER A 163 3.94 -6.71 20.31
CA SER A 163 5.07 -6.65 21.26
C SER A 163 5.82 -5.31 21.27
N LEU A 164 5.56 -4.43 20.29
CA LEU A 164 6.15 -3.10 20.18
C LEU A 164 5.32 -2.00 20.82
N SER A 165 4.07 -2.28 21.25
CA SER A 165 3.11 -1.26 21.72
C SER A 165 2.41 -1.64 23.03
N GLY A 166 3.00 -2.56 23.81
CA GLY A 166 2.46 -3.02 25.10
C GLY A 166 1.96 -4.46 25.12
N GLY A 167 1.95 -5.14 23.97
CA GLY A 167 1.60 -6.56 23.89
C GLY A 167 2.69 -7.49 24.44
N ARG A 168 2.31 -8.76 24.64
CA ARG A 168 3.22 -9.81 25.16
C ARG A 168 4.48 -9.93 24.29
N PRO A 169 5.67 -10.07 24.90
CA PRO A 169 6.91 -10.34 24.16
C PRO A 169 6.78 -11.55 23.24
N GLY A 170 7.35 -11.42 22.03
CA GLY A 170 7.35 -12.46 21.01
C GLY A 170 7.99 -13.78 21.48
N ARG A 171 7.68 -14.88 20.78
CA ARG A 171 8.09 -16.25 21.17
C ARG A 171 9.58 -16.37 21.49
N VAL A 172 10.45 -15.85 20.63
CA VAL A 172 11.91 -15.95 20.81
C VAL A 172 12.38 -15.11 21.98
N LYS A 173 11.91 -13.86 22.10
CA LYS A 173 12.24 -12.99 23.24
C LYS A 173 11.82 -13.63 24.56
N ARG A 174 10.61 -14.21 24.63
CA ARG A 174 10.14 -14.94 25.81
C ARG A 174 10.99 -16.17 26.13
N ARG A 175 11.36 -16.97 25.12
CA ARG A 175 12.24 -18.13 25.32
C ARG A 175 13.61 -17.70 25.84
N ASN A 176 14.17 -16.61 25.32
CA ASN A 176 15.48 -16.13 25.74
C ASN A 176 15.44 -15.55 27.17
N LEU A 177 14.39 -14.81 27.52
CA LEU A 177 14.16 -14.34 28.90
C LEU A 177 14.00 -15.51 29.88
N ALA A 178 13.27 -16.56 29.49
CA ALA A 178 13.12 -17.78 30.29
C ALA A 178 14.44 -18.57 30.43
N LYS A 179 15.35 -18.49 29.45
CA LYS A 179 16.68 -19.08 29.56
C LYS A 179 17.60 -18.26 30.46
N ALA A 180 17.57 -16.93 30.35
CA ALA A 180 18.35 -16.03 31.20
C ALA A 180 17.97 -16.19 32.68
N THR A 181 16.68 -16.13 33.00
CA THR A 181 16.16 -16.34 34.36
C THR A 181 16.47 -17.72 34.95
N LYS A 182 16.61 -18.76 34.12
CA LYS A 182 17.06 -20.09 34.58
C LYS A 182 18.56 -20.16 34.83
N LYS A 183 19.35 -19.40 34.07
CA LYS A 183 20.80 -19.32 34.27
C LYS A 183 21.11 -18.58 35.57
N ASP A 184 20.51 -17.42 35.77
CA ASP A 184 20.71 -16.61 36.99
C ASP A 184 20.35 -17.41 38.27
N LYS A 185 19.32 -18.25 38.21
CA LYS A 185 18.94 -19.13 39.35
C LYS A 185 19.87 -20.32 39.58
N GLY A 186 20.53 -20.82 38.52
CA GLY A 186 21.52 -21.89 38.67
C GLY A 186 22.81 -21.36 39.29
N ASP A 187 23.20 -20.14 38.91
CA ASP A 187 24.37 -19.46 39.47
C ASP A 187 24.15 -19.05 40.95
N GLU A 188 22.90 -18.85 41.41
CA GLU A 188 22.55 -18.58 42.83
C GLU A 188 22.42 -19.86 43.71
N GLU A 189 22.28 -21.05 43.12
CA GLU A 189 22.19 -22.32 43.87
C GLU A 189 23.56 -23.00 44.07
N ASP A 190 24.61 -22.51 43.40
CA ASP A 190 25.99 -23.03 43.45
C ASP A 190 26.93 -22.18 44.36
N ASP A 191 26.43 -21.13 45.03
CA ASP A 191 27.09 -20.30 46.07
C ASP A 191 26.47 -20.54 47.46
#